data_AF-A0A2W1BMI2-F1
#
_entry.id   AF-A0A2W1BMI2-F1
#
_cell.length_a   1.000
_cell.length_b   1.000
_cell.length_c   1.000
_cell.angle_alpha   90.00
_cell.angle_beta   90.00
_cell.angle_gamma   90.00
#
_symmetry.space_group_name_H-M   'P 1'
#
loop_
_entity.id
_entity.type
_entity.pdbx_description
1 polymer ?
#
loop_
_entity_poly.entity_id
_entity_poly.type
_entity_poly.pdbx_seq_one_letter_code
_entity_poly.pdbx_strand_id
1 'polypeptide(L)'
;MAFFALLWKARTIEKYRLNYEKEKINSIMVGPTQMEQTLSQRWRHYRHDTKKRISRTFQKWYPEGSGVAKFFLYLRTDQTFPNFLLKSVLGFLGGIILTYLCFMFFVFQLSISLIHATIMSSIIGVLLTLGLAFSYRIRCLVFLLIPQFFSRVGRYTLTCYALVLRYTLTCYALVLILTDLSLIYIVCLAEWLGNRSYLQEQIKNSVHQINDFMKRPFNALKDSLKLMVDRLKMITARVKETIIRIDRLVLSVVSVIHSSFAWLQSVTDICNENLGTPYERCHNAMAEGIADCEKTLGPDISQMCHVAYVAQAACYSVKPFAAFCYATDFVLDEAVLVGVRKKLKNFSEHMRAMFHVEVHMSHAYSFSSNTSRSASQVAAGIVTEIRNRADPLLTWLSWSSCVTSLFLLLIIFRAKYYQHMYETRSRFDNRYVTKELQELDLKRQRQGRETVLPLNRRERAKYITVRLLYLHHHSFYFTTAD
;
A
#
# COMPACT_ATOMS: atom_id res chain seq x y z
N MET A 1 -45.14 -47.42 -5.78
CA MET A 1 -43.82 -46.75 -5.86
C MET A 1 -43.82 -45.35 -5.23
N ALA A 2 -44.65 -44.39 -5.69
CA ALA A 2 -44.66 -43.01 -5.16
C ALA A 2 -45.02 -42.90 -3.67
N PHE A 3 -45.96 -43.71 -3.18
CA PHE A 3 -46.38 -43.69 -1.77
C PHE A 3 -45.26 -44.14 -0.81
N PHE A 4 -44.50 -45.17 -1.18
CA PHE A 4 -43.36 -45.66 -0.39
C PHE A 4 -42.22 -44.64 -0.34
N ALA A 5 -41.94 -43.97 -1.48
CA ALA A 5 -40.95 -42.89 -1.53
C ALA A 5 -41.35 -41.69 -0.64
N LEU A 6 -42.64 -41.32 -0.61
CA LEU A 6 -43.15 -40.28 0.28
C LEU A 6 -43.08 -40.69 1.75
N LEU A 7 -43.43 -41.93 2.08
CA LEU A 7 -43.37 -42.47 3.45
C LEU A 7 -41.93 -42.57 3.97
N TRP A 8 -41.00 -43.01 3.12
CA TRP A 8 -39.57 -43.05 3.42
C TRP A 8 -39.01 -41.64 3.65
N LYS A 9 -39.39 -40.68 2.79
CA LYS A 9 -39.02 -39.27 2.95
C LYS A 9 -39.59 -38.69 4.25
N ALA A 10 -40.82 -39.01 4.60
CA ALA A 10 -41.44 -38.60 5.86
C ALA A 10 -40.69 -39.16 7.08
N ARG A 11 -40.41 -40.47 7.12
CA ARG A 11 -39.61 -41.08 8.21
C ARG A 11 -38.19 -40.51 8.30
N THR A 12 -37.58 -40.23 7.16
CA THR A 12 -36.26 -39.62 7.11
C THR A 12 -36.28 -38.21 7.70
N ILE A 13 -37.27 -37.39 7.32
CA ILE A 13 -37.48 -36.05 7.87
C ILE A 13 -37.79 -36.12 9.38
N GLU A 14 -38.61 -37.07 9.82
CA GLU A 14 -38.94 -37.27 11.23
C GLU A 14 -37.72 -37.67 12.05
N LYS A 15 -36.86 -38.56 11.53
CA LYS A 15 -35.57 -38.89 12.14
C LYS A 15 -34.66 -37.67 12.26
N TYR A 16 -34.57 -36.83 11.23
CA TYR A 16 -33.82 -35.58 11.29
C TYR A 16 -34.42 -34.59 12.29
N ARG A 17 -35.74 -34.49 12.38
CA ARG A 17 -36.45 -33.66 13.35
C ARG A 17 -36.15 -34.11 14.78
N LEU A 18 -36.27 -35.40 15.08
CA LEU A 18 -35.99 -35.97 16.40
C LEU A 18 -34.51 -35.78 16.79
N ASN A 19 -33.58 -35.98 15.85
CA ASN A 19 -32.17 -35.69 16.09
C ASN A 19 -31.91 -34.21 16.35
N TYR A 20 -32.58 -33.32 15.63
CA TYR A 20 -32.49 -31.88 15.85
C TYR A 20 -33.07 -31.47 17.21
N GLU A 21 -34.24 -31.99 17.59
CA GLU A 21 -34.84 -31.76 18.90
C GLU A 21 -33.90 -32.24 20.02
N LYS A 22 -33.29 -33.42 19.88
CA LYS A 22 -32.25 -33.93 20.80
C LYS A 22 -31.01 -33.04 20.84
N GLU A 23 -30.44 -32.65 19.70
CA GLU A 23 -29.29 -31.73 19.66
C GLU A 23 -29.62 -30.38 20.31
N LYS A 24 -30.84 -29.87 20.10
CA LYS A 24 -31.32 -28.62 20.69
C LYS A 24 -31.47 -28.73 22.19
N ILE A 25 -32.12 -29.79 22.68
CA ILE A 25 -32.25 -30.08 24.12
C ILE A 25 -30.86 -30.23 24.75
N ASN A 26 -29.95 -30.99 24.13
CA ASN A 26 -28.57 -31.14 24.61
C ASN A 26 -27.84 -29.78 24.67
N SER A 27 -28.02 -28.91 23.67
CA SER A 27 -27.43 -27.57 23.67
C SER A 27 -27.99 -26.65 24.77
N ILE A 28 -29.23 -26.89 25.21
CA ILE A 28 -29.87 -26.20 26.33
C ILE A 28 -29.35 -26.77 27.66
N MET A 29 -29.23 -28.10 27.77
CA MET A 29 -28.73 -28.79 28.98
C MET A 29 -27.26 -28.50 29.30
N VAL A 30 -26.44 -28.18 28.30
CA VAL A 30 -25.03 -27.76 28.49
C VAL A 30 -24.94 -26.28 28.95
N GLY A 31 -26.02 -25.50 28.82
CA GLY A 31 -26.19 -24.24 29.55
C GLY A 31 -26.82 -24.48 30.93
N PRO A 32 -26.60 -23.61 31.93
CA PRO A 32 -27.07 -23.87 33.29
C PRO A 32 -28.59 -24.12 33.34
N THR A 33 -28.95 -25.15 34.12
CA THR A 33 -30.24 -25.84 34.18
C THR A 33 -31.30 -25.06 34.95
N GLN A 34 -31.92 -24.11 34.27
CA GLN A 34 -33.31 -23.68 34.42
C GLN A 34 -33.60 -22.88 33.15
N MET A 35 -34.85 -22.69 32.73
CA MET A 35 -35.15 -21.70 31.68
C MET A 35 -34.93 -20.26 32.22
N GLU A 36 -33.80 -20.01 32.90
CA GLU A 36 -33.25 -18.68 33.06
C GLU A 36 -32.99 -18.16 31.66
N GLN A 37 -33.66 -17.06 31.33
CA GLN A 37 -33.41 -16.32 30.12
C GLN A 37 -31.90 -16.15 29.93
N THR A 38 -31.34 -16.70 28.84
CA THR A 38 -29.90 -16.59 28.57
C THR A 38 -29.51 -15.11 28.65
N LEU A 39 -28.30 -14.73 29.07
CA LEU A 39 -27.89 -13.31 29.10
C LEU A 39 -28.19 -12.57 27.78
N SER A 40 -28.08 -13.27 26.64
CA SER A 40 -28.49 -12.78 25.32
C SER A 40 -30.00 -12.52 25.17
N GLN A 41 -30.85 -13.35 25.79
CA GLN A 41 -32.30 -13.18 25.84
C GLN A 41 -32.68 -12.07 26.83
N ARG A 42 -32.08 -12.02 28.03
CA ARG A 42 -32.24 -10.90 28.99
C ARG A 42 -31.87 -9.57 28.36
N TRP A 43 -30.73 -9.51 27.69
CA TRP A 43 -30.28 -8.29 27.00
C TRP A 43 -31.17 -7.96 25.79
N ARG A 44 -31.72 -8.97 25.10
CA ARG A 44 -32.72 -8.75 24.04
C ARG A 44 -34.02 -8.17 24.60
N HIS A 45 -34.51 -8.68 25.73
CA HIS A 45 -35.70 -8.15 26.43
C HIS A 45 -35.43 -6.74 26.93
N TYR A 46 -34.33 -6.51 27.65
CA TYR A 46 -33.91 -5.19 28.10
C TYR A 46 -33.76 -4.22 26.94
N ARG A 47 -33.13 -4.61 25.82
CA ARG A 47 -32.99 -3.77 24.62
C ARG A 47 -34.33 -3.50 23.95
N HIS A 48 -35.20 -4.49 23.86
CA HIS A 48 -36.54 -4.32 23.30
C HIS A 48 -37.36 -3.35 24.18
N ASP A 49 -37.31 -3.52 25.50
CA ASP A 49 -38.07 -2.71 26.46
C ASP A 49 -37.49 -1.31 26.62
N THR A 50 -36.17 -1.14 26.58
CA THR A 50 -35.52 0.18 26.51
C THR A 50 -35.82 0.87 25.18
N LYS A 51 -35.77 0.17 24.05
CA LYS A 51 -36.21 0.74 22.76
C LYS A 51 -37.69 1.14 22.82
N LYS A 52 -38.55 0.36 23.47
CA LYS A 52 -39.95 0.70 23.68
C LYS A 52 -40.12 1.88 24.64
N ARG A 53 -39.32 1.98 25.71
CA ARG A 53 -39.28 3.16 26.61
C ARG A 53 -38.78 4.40 25.88
N ILE A 54 -37.68 4.32 25.15
CA ILE A 54 -37.12 5.42 24.35
C ILE A 54 -38.13 5.85 23.29
N SER A 55 -38.78 4.91 22.60
CA SER A 55 -39.90 5.21 21.69
C SER A 55 -41.04 5.93 22.41
N ARG A 56 -41.38 5.55 23.65
CA ARG A 56 -42.36 6.26 24.49
C ARG A 56 -41.89 7.65 24.94
N THR A 57 -40.58 7.82 25.17
CA THR A 57 -40.00 9.13 25.48
C THR A 57 -39.99 10.04 24.25
N PHE A 58 -39.69 9.51 23.07
CA PHE A 58 -39.86 10.22 21.80
C PHE A 58 -41.34 10.50 21.47
N GLN A 59 -42.27 9.64 21.92
CA GLN A 59 -43.71 9.92 21.89
C GLN A 59 -44.13 11.06 22.85
N LYS A 60 -43.29 11.50 23.81
CA LYS A 60 -43.56 12.76 24.52
C LYS A 60 -43.40 13.98 23.61
N TRP A 61 -42.54 13.91 22.60
CA TRP A 61 -42.37 14.98 21.60
C TRP A 61 -43.44 14.93 20.50
N TYR A 62 -44.11 13.77 20.31
CA TYR A 62 -45.25 13.59 19.42
C TYR A 62 -46.31 12.71 20.11
N PRO A 63 -47.32 13.30 20.78
CA PRO A 63 -48.27 12.52 21.59
C PRO A 63 -49.00 11.48 20.75
N GLU A 64 -49.11 10.25 21.27
CA GLU A 64 -49.91 9.16 20.68
C GLU A 64 -51.37 9.63 20.55
N GLY A 65 -51.79 9.99 19.33
CA GLY A 65 -53.10 10.59 19.06
C GLY A 65 -53.04 11.86 18.23
N SER A 66 -51.92 12.58 18.23
CA SER A 66 -51.69 13.75 17.37
C SER A 66 -51.71 13.36 15.88
N GLY A 67 -52.21 14.25 15.03
CA GLY A 67 -52.25 14.03 13.58
C GLY A 67 -50.87 13.71 13.00
N VAL A 68 -49.81 14.32 13.54
CA VAL A 68 -48.43 14.12 13.09
C VAL A 68 -47.87 12.75 13.49
N ALA A 69 -48.12 12.28 14.73
CA ALA A 69 -47.71 10.93 15.14
C ALA A 69 -48.42 9.85 14.33
N LYS A 70 -49.73 10.01 14.09
CA LYS A 70 -50.50 9.13 13.20
C LYS A 70 -49.96 9.19 11.78
N PHE A 71 -49.63 10.37 11.27
CA PHE A 71 -49.04 10.53 9.94
C PHE A 71 -47.69 9.81 9.78
N PHE A 72 -46.76 9.95 10.73
CA PHE A 72 -45.49 9.21 10.72
C PHE A 72 -45.68 7.69 10.85
N LEU A 73 -46.65 7.26 11.65
CA LEU A 73 -47.00 5.84 11.77
C LEU A 73 -47.54 5.33 10.44
N TYR A 74 -48.47 6.06 9.81
CA TYR A 74 -48.97 5.70 8.48
C TYR A 74 -47.84 5.70 7.44
N LEU A 75 -46.92 6.66 7.43
CA LEU A 75 -45.77 6.68 6.52
C LEU A 75 -44.88 5.44 6.61
N ARG A 76 -44.77 4.83 7.80
CA ARG A 76 -43.89 3.68 8.06
C ARG A 76 -44.58 2.33 7.89
N THR A 77 -45.88 2.27 8.12
CA THR A 77 -46.65 1.02 8.07
C THR A 77 -46.82 0.59 6.62
N ASP A 78 -46.47 -0.64 6.29
CA ASP A 78 -46.61 -1.13 4.91
C ASP A 78 -48.08 -1.21 4.48
N GLN A 79 -48.35 -0.95 3.19
CA GLN A 79 -49.68 -0.91 2.55
C GLN A 79 -50.59 0.28 2.88
N THR A 80 -50.10 1.33 3.53
CA THR A 80 -50.87 2.58 3.69
C THR A 80 -50.69 3.52 2.49
N PHE A 81 -51.70 4.33 2.18
CA PHE A 81 -51.63 5.35 1.12
C PHE A 81 -50.43 6.31 1.24
N PRO A 82 -50.11 6.92 2.40
CA PRO A 82 -48.97 7.84 2.51
C PRO A 82 -47.61 7.15 2.35
N ASN A 83 -47.45 5.90 2.78
CA ASN A 83 -46.22 5.13 2.57
C ASN A 83 -46.02 4.85 1.06
N PHE A 84 -47.09 4.44 0.37
CA PHE A 84 -47.07 4.27 -1.08
C PHE A 84 -46.70 5.58 -1.79
N LEU A 85 -47.38 6.69 -1.45
CA LEU A 85 -47.13 8.00 -2.04
C LEU A 85 -45.68 8.45 -1.82
N LEU A 86 -45.14 8.31 -0.60
CA LEU A 86 -43.75 8.65 -0.31
C LEU A 86 -42.76 7.79 -1.10
N LYS A 87 -42.97 6.46 -1.16
CA LYS A 87 -42.13 5.56 -1.97
C LYS A 87 -42.18 5.93 -3.46
N SER A 88 -43.34 6.33 -3.97
CA SER A 88 -43.53 6.72 -5.36
C SER A 88 -42.87 8.07 -5.68
N VAL A 89 -42.98 9.08 -4.79
CA VAL A 89 -42.31 10.38 -4.93
C VAL A 89 -40.79 10.22 -4.90
N LEU A 90 -40.26 9.44 -3.95
CA LEU A 90 -38.82 9.15 -3.88
C LEU A 90 -38.35 8.34 -5.10
N GLY A 91 -39.16 7.39 -5.56
CA GLY A 91 -38.89 6.62 -6.77
C GLY A 91 -38.85 7.51 -8.02
N PHE A 92 -39.78 8.46 -8.14
CA PHE A 92 -39.84 9.40 -9.25
C PHE A 92 -38.62 10.35 -9.27
N LEU A 93 -38.28 10.95 -8.13
CA LEU A 93 -37.08 11.79 -7.98
C LEU A 93 -35.80 10.99 -8.28
N GLY A 94 -35.70 9.77 -7.75
CA GLY A 94 -34.59 8.85 -8.05
C GLY A 94 -34.52 8.48 -9.53
N GLY A 95 -35.69 8.32 -10.18
CA GLY A 95 -35.81 8.15 -11.62
C GLY A 95 -35.20 9.32 -12.37
N ILE A 96 -35.62 10.55 -12.11
CA ILE A 96 -35.09 11.75 -12.78
C ILE A 96 -33.56 11.82 -12.67
N ILE A 97 -33.02 11.60 -11.47
CA ILE A 97 -31.57 11.58 -11.23
C ILE A 97 -30.90 10.50 -12.08
N LEU A 98 -31.43 9.28 -12.07
CA LEU A 98 -30.88 8.17 -12.85
C LEU A 98 -30.93 8.44 -14.36
N THR A 99 -31.98 9.10 -14.84
CA THR A 99 -32.11 9.44 -16.26
C THR A 99 -31.11 10.49 -16.71
N TYR A 100 -30.82 11.46 -15.86
CA TYR A 100 -29.75 12.42 -16.08
C TYR A 100 -28.39 11.72 -16.15
N LEU A 101 -28.12 10.79 -15.22
CA LEU A 101 -26.89 9.98 -15.24
C LEU A 101 -26.79 9.11 -16.50
N CYS A 102 -27.88 8.50 -16.96
CA CYS A 102 -27.90 7.73 -18.22
C CYS A 102 -27.65 8.62 -19.44
N PHE A 103 -28.21 9.84 -19.48
CA PHE A 103 -27.95 10.79 -20.54
C PHE A 103 -26.47 11.20 -20.59
N MET A 104 -25.89 11.55 -19.44
CA MET A 104 -24.47 11.85 -19.32
C MET A 104 -23.62 10.65 -19.78
N PHE A 105 -23.99 9.44 -19.41
CA PHE A 105 -23.32 8.23 -19.89
C PHE A 105 -23.39 8.11 -21.42
N PHE A 106 -24.55 8.25 -22.07
CA PHE A 106 -24.62 8.12 -23.52
C PHE A 106 -23.79 9.16 -24.28
N VAL A 107 -23.76 10.41 -23.79
CA VAL A 107 -23.02 11.50 -24.43
C VAL A 107 -21.52 11.35 -24.25
N PHE A 108 -21.05 11.20 -23.01
CA PHE A 108 -19.61 11.17 -22.73
C PHE A 108 -18.95 9.84 -23.05
N GLN A 109 -19.71 8.74 -22.95
CA GLN A 109 -19.12 7.42 -22.79
C GLN A 109 -19.32 6.51 -24.01
N LEU A 110 -20.48 6.64 -24.69
CA LEU A 110 -20.72 5.98 -25.98
C LEU A 110 -20.44 6.91 -27.17
N SER A 111 -20.12 8.19 -26.93
CA SER A 111 -19.88 9.22 -27.96
C SER A 111 -20.95 9.21 -29.06
N ILE A 112 -22.19 8.92 -28.69
CA ILE A 112 -23.33 8.91 -29.62
C ILE A 112 -23.69 10.36 -29.94
N SER A 113 -24.16 10.62 -31.16
CA SER A 113 -24.66 11.93 -31.56
C SER A 113 -25.71 12.45 -30.57
N LEU A 114 -25.67 13.75 -30.29
CA LEU A 114 -26.52 14.36 -29.27
C LEU A 114 -28.01 14.07 -29.50
N ILE A 115 -28.42 14.06 -30.77
CA ILE A 115 -29.80 13.76 -31.20
C ILE A 115 -30.20 12.34 -30.79
N HIS A 116 -29.41 11.32 -31.13
CA HIS A 116 -29.74 9.94 -30.78
C HIS A 116 -29.66 9.69 -29.26
N ALA A 117 -28.71 10.34 -28.57
CA ALA A 117 -28.60 10.26 -27.12
C ALA A 117 -29.84 10.83 -26.40
N THR A 118 -30.36 11.98 -26.86
CA THR A 118 -31.59 12.58 -26.29
C THR A 118 -32.82 11.70 -26.52
N ILE A 119 -32.98 11.11 -27.72
CA ILE A 119 -34.12 10.23 -28.03
C ILE A 119 -34.08 8.97 -27.14
N MET A 120 -32.93 8.29 -27.07
CA MET A 120 -32.79 7.06 -26.28
C MET A 120 -32.93 7.32 -24.78
N SER A 121 -32.34 8.41 -24.27
CA SER A 121 -32.47 8.79 -22.84
C SER A 121 -33.88 9.24 -22.48
N SER A 122 -34.63 9.87 -23.39
CA SER A 122 -36.04 10.21 -23.18
C SER A 122 -36.91 8.95 -23.04
N ILE A 123 -36.75 7.98 -23.94
CA ILE A 123 -37.50 6.71 -23.91
C ILE A 123 -37.16 5.92 -22.63
N ILE A 124 -35.86 5.70 -22.37
CA ILE A 124 -35.40 5.02 -21.15
C ILE A 124 -35.83 5.81 -19.92
N GLY A 125 -35.89 7.13 -20.03
CA GLY A 125 -36.20 8.00 -18.91
C GLY A 125 -37.64 7.94 -18.46
N VAL A 126 -38.58 7.92 -19.40
CA VAL A 126 -39.99 7.67 -19.10
C VAL A 126 -40.16 6.28 -18.46
N LEU A 127 -39.48 5.26 -18.98
CA LEU A 127 -39.54 3.91 -18.43
C LEU A 127 -38.97 3.82 -17.00
N LEU A 128 -37.84 4.47 -16.72
CA LEU A 128 -37.20 4.47 -15.41
C LEU A 128 -38.00 5.27 -14.39
N THR A 129 -38.46 6.47 -14.75
CA THR A 129 -39.23 7.35 -13.85
C THR A 129 -40.57 6.73 -13.47
N LEU A 130 -41.35 6.27 -14.45
CA LEU A 130 -42.62 5.59 -14.20
C LEU A 130 -42.40 4.22 -13.52
N GLY A 131 -41.36 3.48 -13.94
CA GLY A 131 -41.03 2.19 -13.38
C GLY A 131 -40.65 2.25 -11.90
N LEU A 132 -39.79 3.20 -11.52
CA LEU A 132 -39.43 3.46 -10.13
C LEU A 132 -40.59 4.08 -9.34
N ALA A 133 -41.45 4.88 -9.97
CA ALA A 133 -42.60 5.48 -9.31
C ALA A 133 -43.69 4.45 -8.97
N PHE A 134 -43.99 3.46 -9.82
CA PHE A 134 -45.15 2.58 -9.60
C PHE A 134 -44.81 1.10 -9.36
N SER A 135 -43.69 0.58 -9.87
CA SER A 135 -43.42 -0.86 -9.84
C SER A 135 -42.40 -1.25 -8.76
N TYR A 136 -42.84 -2.04 -7.78
CA TYR A 136 -41.93 -2.59 -6.76
C TYR A 136 -40.84 -3.48 -7.38
N ARG A 137 -41.15 -4.20 -8.47
CA ARG A 137 -40.19 -5.09 -9.14
C ARG A 137 -39.04 -4.30 -9.77
N ILE A 138 -39.34 -3.14 -10.37
CA ILE A 138 -38.33 -2.27 -10.99
C ILE A 138 -37.51 -1.58 -9.90
N ARG A 139 -38.15 -1.10 -8.82
CA ARG A 139 -37.43 -0.53 -7.67
C ARG A 139 -36.40 -1.52 -7.10
N CYS A 140 -36.82 -2.77 -6.85
CA CYS A 140 -35.91 -3.79 -6.34
C CYS A 140 -34.75 -4.07 -7.32
N LEU A 141 -35.04 -4.16 -8.62
CA LEU A 141 -34.00 -4.38 -9.63
C LEU A 141 -32.99 -3.23 -9.68
N VAL A 142 -33.44 -1.98 -9.64
CA VAL A 142 -32.54 -0.81 -9.62
C VAL A 142 -31.71 -0.78 -8.34
N PHE A 143 -32.30 -1.07 -7.17
CA PHE A 143 -31.54 -1.17 -5.91
C PHE A 143 -30.55 -2.33 -5.89
N LEU A 144 -30.78 -3.41 -6.63
CA LEU A 144 -29.81 -4.49 -6.82
C LEU A 144 -28.67 -4.09 -7.78
N LEU A 145 -28.95 -3.25 -8.79
CA LEU A 145 -27.94 -2.78 -9.74
C LEU A 145 -26.97 -1.77 -9.14
N ILE A 146 -27.42 -0.86 -8.28
CA ILE A 146 -26.58 0.21 -7.72
C ILE A 146 -25.30 -0.35 -7.05
N PRO A 147 -25.36 -1.32 -6.12
CA PRO A 147 -24.16 -1.91 -5.51
C PRO A 147 -23.30 -2.71 -6.50
N GLN A 148 -23.88 -3.24 -7.58
CA GLN A 148 -23.13 -4.02 -8.58
C GLN A 148 -22.16 -3.14 -9.39
N PHE A 149 -22.44 -1.84 -9.56
CA PHE A 149 -21.47 -0.91 -10.13
C PHE A 149 -20.26 -0.66 -9.20
N PHE A 150 -20.48 -0.66 -7.88
CA PHE A 150 -19.42 -0.50 -6.88
C PHE A 150 -18.75 -1.83 -6.46
N SER A 151 -19.20 -2.94 -7.04
CA SER A 151 -18.64 -4.28 -6.87
C SER A 151 -17.16 -4.31 -7.29
N ARG A 152 -16.39 -5.29 -6.78
CA ARG A 152 -14.99 -5.51 -7.18
C ARG A 152 -14.86 -5.61 -8.70
N VAL A 153 -15.74 -6.39 -9.33
CA VAL A 153 -15.79 -6.55 -10.78
C VAL A 153 -16.19 -5.23 -11.46
N GLY A 154 -17.22 -4.54 -10.95
CA GLY A 154 -17.68 -3.24 -11.46
C GLY A 154 -16.61 -2.15 -11.39
N ARG A 155 -15.82 -2.10 -10.32
CA ARG A 155 -14.72 -1.13 -10.19
C ARG A 155 -13.59 -1.42 -11.18
N TYR A 156 -13.19 -2.68 -11.35
CA TYR A 156 -12.16 -3.02 -12.35
C TYR A 156 -12.62 -2.72 -13.76
N THR A 157 -13.87 -3.04 -14.11
CA THR A 157 -14.42 -2.73 -15.44
C THR A 157 -14.52 -1.22 -15.66
N LEU A 158 -14.98 -0.45 -14.68
CA LEU A 158 -15.04 1.01 -14.74
C LEU A 158 -13.64 1.65 -14.86
N THR A 159 -12.64 1.14 -14.13
CA THR A 159 -11.27 1.67 -14.23
C THR A 159 -10.61 1.35 -15.56
N CYS A 160 -10.75 0.12 -16.06
CA CYS A 160 -10.24 -0.26 -17.37
C CYS A 160 -10.93 0.57 -18.46
N TYR A 161 -12.23 0.79 -18.32
CA TYR A 161 -12.99 1.58 -19.26
C TYR A 161 -12.64 3.07 -19.23
N ALA A 162 -12.42 3.65 -18.05
CA ALA A 162 -11.96 5.03 -17.91
C ALA A 162 -10.56 5.24 -18.50
N LEU A 163 -9.67 4.25 -18.40
CA LEU A 163 -8.37 4.25 -19.06
C LEU A 163 -8.56 4.20 -20.58
N VAL A 164 -9.32 3.23 -21.09
CA VAL A 164 -9.61 3.11 -22.54
C VAL A 164 -10.21 4.41 -23.08
N LEU A 165 -11.20 5.01 -22.41
CA LEU A 165 -11.79 6.29 -22.82
C LEU A 165 -10.76 7.43 -22.86
N ARG A 166 -9.90 7.55 -21.83
CA ARG A 166 -8.84 8.57 -21.79
C ARG A 166 -7.88 8.40 -22.96
N TYR A 167 -7.49 7.17 -23.27
CA TYR A 167 -6.65 6.88 -24.42
C TYR A 167 -7.38 7.16 -25.75
N THR A 168 -8.63 6.72 -25.91
CA THR A 168 -9.43 6.98 -27.12
C THR A 168 -9.63 8.46 -27.39
N LEU A 169 -9.99 9.25 -26.36
CA LEU A 169 -10.21 10.68 -26.49
C LEU A 169 -8.92 11.41 -26.88
N THR A 170 -7.79 11.02 -26.28
CA THR A 170 -6.48 11.61 -26.60
C THR A 170 -6.01 11.23 -28.00
N CYS A 171 -6.21 9.97 -28.42
CA CYS A 171 -5.89 9.50 -29.77
C CYS A 171 -6.77 10.15 -30.83
N TYR A 172 -8.08 10.27 -30.58
CA TYR A 172 -9.01 10.91 -31.52
C TYR A 172 -8.72 12.41 -31.64
N ALA A 173 -8.43 13.10 -30.52
CA ALA A 173 -8.01 14.50 -30.54
C ALA A 173 -6.69 14.68 -31.33
N LEU A 174 -5.71 13.80 -31.13
CA LEU A 174 -4.46 13.85 -31.88
C LEU A 174 -4.70 13.62 -33.37
N VAL A 175 -5.50 12.63 -33.75
CA VAL A 175 -5.84 12.35 -35.15
C VAL A 175 -6.62 13.50 -35.77
N LEU A 176 -7.60 14.07 -35.07
CA LEU A 176 -8.37 15.23 -35.54
C LEU A 176 -7.46 16.44 -35.77
N ILE A 177 -6.55 16.74 -34.83
CA ILE A 177 -5.55 17.79 -34.98
C ILE A 177 -4.67 17.51 -36.20
N LEU A 178 -4.20 16.27 -36.41
CA LEU A 178 -3.40 15.91 -37.58
C LEU A 178 -4.19 16.01 -38.90
N THR A 179 -5.48 15.66 -38.90
CA THR A 179 -6.33 15.72 -40.10
C THR A 179 -6.76 17.14 -40.45
N ASP A 180 -7.11 17.95 -39.46
CA ASP A 180 -7.42 19.37 -39.66
C ASP A 180 -6.17 20.14 -40.10
N LEU A 181 -5.01 19.82 -39.52
CA LEU A 181 -3.72 20.31 -40.00
C LEU A 181 -3.46 19.89 -41.46
N SER A 182 -3.83 18.66 -41.85
CA SER A 182 -3.67 18.19 -43.24
C SER A 182 -4.61 18.91 -44.22
N LEU A 183 -5.83 19.25 -43.82
CA LEU A 183 -6.82 19.92 -44.66
C LEU A 183 -6.47 21.40 -44.82
N ILE A 184 -6.06 22.06 -43.72
CA ILE A 184 -5.48 23.41 -43.74
C ILE A 184 -4.22 23.44 -44.60
N TYR A 185 -3.36 22.43 -44.49
CA TYR A 185 -2.13 22.32 -45.27
C TYR A 185 -2.41 22.17 -46.77
N ILE A 186 -3.40 21.36 -47.17
CA ILE A 186 -3.77 21.17 -48.59
C ILE A 186 -4.45 22.44 -49.16
N VAL A 187 -5.31 23.10 -48.39
CA VAL A 187 -5.95 24.38 -48.78
C VAL A 187 -4.89 25.49 -48.90
N CYS A 188 -3.98 25.61 -47.92
CA CYS A 188 -2.85 26.53 -48.01
C CYS A 188 -1.92 26.20 -49.18
N LEU A 189 -1.66 24.92 -49.47
CA LEU A 189 -0.80 24.50 -50.58
C LEU A 189 -1.41 24.87 -51.95
N ALA A 190 -2.73 24.76 -52.10
CA ALA A 190 -3.44 25.17 -53.33
C ALA A 190 -3.36 26.69 -53.55
N GLU A 191 -3.42 27.47 -52.47
CA GLU A 191 -3.28 28.94 -52.50
C GLU A 191 -1.82 29.38 -52.68
N TRP A 192 -0.85 28.58 -52.20
CA TRP A 192 0.60 28.83 -52.28
C TRP A 192 1.24 28.54 -53.64
N LEU A 193 0.66 27.65 -54.45
CA LEU A 193 1.21 27.30 -55.77
C LEU A 193 1.20 28.47 -56.77
N GLY A 194 0.59 29.61 -56.41
CA GLY A 194 0.60 30.85 -57.19
C GLY A 194 1.82 31.76 -57.00
N ASN A 195 2.68 31.57 -55.98
CA ASN A 195 3.81 32.49 -55.75
C ASN A 195 5.09 31.76 -55.29
N ARG A 196 6.06 31.63 -56.20
CA ARG A 196 7.21 30.73 -56.06
C ARG A 196 8.45 31.34 -55.38
N SER A 197 8.40 32.57 -54.86
CA SER A 197 9.58 33.28 -54.33
C SER A 197 9.70 33.31 -52.80
N TYR A 198 8.61 33.08 -52.05
CA TYR A 198 8.59 33.22 -50.59
C TYR A 198 8.92 31.89 -49.84
N LEU A 199 8.89 30.74 -50.53
CA LEU A 199 8.94 29.40 -49.90
C LEU A 199 10.29 29.05 -49.30
N GLN A 200 11.37 29.51 -49.93
CA GLN A 200 12.72 29.11 -49.53
C GLN A 200 13.12 29.76 -48.18
N GLU A 201 12.57 30.93 -47.87
CA GLU A 201 12.82 31.66 -46.63
C GLU A 201 11.98 31.12 -45.47
N GLN A 202 10.70 30.79 -45.71
CA GLN A 202 9.84 30.16 -44.70
C GLN A 202 10.27 28.73 -44.36
N ILE A 203 10.75 27.93 -45.34
CA ILE A 203 11.31 26.60 -45.05
C ILE A 203 12.56 26.73 -44.18
N LYS A 204 13.40 27.72 -44.41
CA LYS A 204 14.58 27.97 -43.57
C LYS A 204 14.15 28.30 -42.13
N ASN A 205 13.15 29.17 -41.97
CA ASN A 205 12.62 29.53 -40.65
C ASN A 205 11.92 28.35 -39.95
N SER A 206 11.20 27.49 -40.67
CA SER A 206 10.54 26.31 -40.09
C SER A 206 11.53 25.17 -39.79
N VAL A 207 12.61 25.01 -40.56
CA VAL A 207 13.73 24.12 -40.21
C VAL A 207 14.48 24.63 -38.98
N HIS A 208 14.68 25.95 -38.86
CA HIS A 208 15.23 26.56 -37.64
C HIS A 208 14.32 26.31 -36.43
N GLN A 209 13.00 26.45 -36.59
CA GLN A 209 12.03 26.12 -35.53
C GLN A 209 12.07 24.64 -35.14
N ILE A 210 12.13 23.71 -36.10
CA ILE A 210 12.25 22.27 -35.81
C ILE A 210 13.57 21.96 -35.07
N ASN A 211 14.67 22.57 -35.50
CA ASN A 211 15.96 22.44 -34.81
C ASN A 211 15.88 22.97 -33.36
N ASP A 212 15.20 24.09 -33.14
CA ASP A 212 15.02 24.64 -31.80
C ASP A 212 14.05 23.81 -30.94
N PHE A 213 13.01 23.22 -31.52
CA PHE A 213 12.17 22.23 -30.85
C PHE A 213 12.95 20.97 -30.48
N MET A 214 13.91 20.53 -31.31
CA MET A 214 14.80 19.41 -31.02
C MET A 214 15.84 19.75 -29.95
N LYS A 215 16.36 20.99 -29.90
CA LYS A 215 17.31 21.42 -28.84
C LYS A 215 16.66 21.47 -27.45
N ARG A 216 15.37 21.79 -27.34
CA ARG A 216 14.67 21.90 -26.04
C ARG A 216 14.75 20.64 -25.17
N PRO A 217 14.40 19.42 -25.65
CA PRO A 217 14.54 18.21 -24.84
C PRO A 217 16.01 17.88 -24.52
N PHE A 218 16.95 18.16 -25.43
CA PHE A 218 18.38 17.94 -25.16
C PHE A 218 18.95 18.93 -24.14
N ASN A 219 18.52 20.18 -24.18
CA ASN A 219 18.91 21.18 -23.18
C ASN A 219 18.33 20.80 -21.81
N ALA A 220 17.07 20.35 -21.74
CA ALA A 220 16.50 19.83 -20.51
C ALA A 220 17.26 18.60 -19.97
N LEU A 221 17.67 17.68 -20.86
CA LEU A 221 18.52 16.53 -20.49
C LEU A 221 19.89 16.98 -20.01
N LYS A 222 20.53 17.94 -20.68
CA LYS A 222 21.81 18.53 -20.26
C LYS A 222 21.68 19.20 -18.88
N ASP A 223 20.60 19.94 -18.66
CA ASP A 223 20.35 20.63 -17.39
C ASP A 223 20.11 19.62 -16.26
N SER A 224 19.32 18.57 -16.51
CA SER A 224 19.12 17.48 -15.53
C SER A 224 20.41 16.72 -15.22
N LEU A 225 21.25 16.43 -16.22
CA LEU A 225 22.56 15.81 -16.04
C LEU A 225 23.51 16.73 -15.28
N LYS A 226 23.52 18.03 -15.59
CA LYS A 226 24.31 19.02 -14.86
C LYS A 226 23.90 19.07 -13.39
N LEU A 227 22.59 19.08 -13.09
CA LEU A 227 22.07 19.00 -11.72
C LEU A 227 22.48 17.70 -11.01
N MET A 228 22.51 16.56 -11.72
CA MET A 228 23.00 15.30 -11.15
C MET A 228 24.50 15.35 -10.85
N VAL A 229 25.31 15.86 -11.78
CA VAL A 229 26.76 16.01 -11.61
C VAL A 229 27.08 16.98 -10.47
N ASP A 230 26.36 18.10 -10.35
CA ASP A 230 26.55 19.06 -9.27
C ASP A 230 26.19 18.46 -7.91
N ARG A 231 25.12 17.66 -7.83
CA ARG A 231 24.79 16.89 -6.61
C ARG A 231 25.86 15.86 -6.26
N LEU A 232 26.37 15.13 -7.25
CA LEU A 232 27.45 14.16 -7.03
C LEU A 232 28.73 14.85 -6.54
N LYS A 233 29.09 16.01 -7.11
CA LYS A 233 30.24 16.81 -6.64
C LYS A 233 30.08 17.24 -5.18
N MET A 234 28.89 17.67 -4.76
CA MET A 234 28.63 17.99 -3.34
C MET A 234 28.80 16.77 -2.42
N ILE A 235 28.35 15.58 -2.86
CA ILE A 235 28.53 14.34 -2.10
C ILE A 235 30.01 13.99 -2.00
N THR A 236 30.75 14.05 -3.11
CA THR A 236 32.20 13.80 -3.14
C THR A 236 32.96 14.75 -2.21
N ALA A 237 32.57 16.03 -2.15
CA ALA A 237 33.17 17.00 -1.23
C ALA A 237 32.95 16.60 0.24
N ARG A 238 31.72 16.19 0.62
CA ARG A 238 31.43 15.71 1.98
C ARG A 238 32.21 14.44 2.32
N VAL A 239 32.26 13.48 1.40
CA VAL A 239 33.01 12.23 1.58
C VAL A 239 34.50 12.51 1.81
N LYS A 240 35.09 13.40 1.00
CA LYS A 240 36.48 13.82 1.16
C LYS A 240 36.73 14.42 2.54
N GLU A 241 35.85 15.29 3.02
CA GLU A 241 35.97 15.89 4.34
C GLU A 241 35.90 14.84 5.46
N THR A 242 35.00 13.86 5.35
CA THR A 242 34.88 12.77 6.33
C THR A 242 36.12 11.88 6.37
N ILE A 243 36.72 11.55 5.22
CA ILE A 243 37.94 10.73 5.15
C ILE A 243 39.11 11.45 5.82
N ILE A 244 39.26 12.76 5.61
CA ILE A 244 40.30 13.56 6.26
C ILE A 244 40.11 13.57 7.78
N ARG A 245 38.87 13.62 8.29
CA ARG A 245 38.62 13.52 9.73
C ARG A 245 39.03 12.15 10.27
N ILE A 246 38.68 11.07 9.58
CA ILE A 246 39.05 9.70 9.97
C ILE A 246 40.56 9.54 10.00
N ASP A 247 41.26 10.01 8.97
CA ASP A 247 42.73 9.97 8.87
C ASP A 247 43.39 10.65 10.09
N ARG A 248 42.94 11.85 10.46
CA ARG A 248 43.43 12.56 11.65
C ARG A 248 43.15 11.80 12.95
N LEU A 249 41.96 11.20 13.09
CA LEU A 249 41.60 10.42 14.27
C LEU A 249 42.51 9.20 14.41
N VAL A 250 42.73 8.46 13.32
CA VAL A 250 43.61 7.29 13.34
C VAL A 250 45.05 7.69 13.68
N LEU A 251 45.58 8.75 13.07
CA LEU A 251 46.92 9.25 13.39
C LEU A 251 47.04 9.72 14.84
N SER A 252 46.01 10.38 15.38
CA SER A 252 45.96 10.80 16.78
C SER A 252 46.00 9.60 17.71
N VAL A 253 45.21 8.55 17.45
CA VAL A 253 45.19 7.33 18.27
C VAL A 253 46.55 6.65 18.27
N VAL A 254 47.16 6.48 17.09
CA VAL A 254 48.49 5.85 16.99
C VAL A 254 49.56 6.67 17.72
N SER A 255 49.51 8.01 17.62
CA SER A 255 50.45 8.89 18.31
C SER A 255 50.31 8.84 19.83
N VAL A 256 49.09 8.75 20.35
CA VAL A 256 48.83 8.59 21.80
C VAL A 256 49.35 7.25 22.29
N ILE A 257 49.09 6.17 21.56
CA ILE A 257 49.58 4.83 21.92
C ILE A 257 51.12 4.84 21.96
N HIS A 258 51.77 5.35 20.92
CA HIS A 258 53.24 5.45 20.88
C HIS A 258 53.80 6.25 22.07
N SER A 259 53.21 7.41 22.36
CA SER A 259 53.64 8.24 23.49
C SER A 259 53.45 7.55 24.84
N SER A 260 52.38 6.77 25.00
CA SER A 260 52.09 6.02 26.22
C SER A 260 53.10 4.88 26.45
N PHE A 261 53.47 4.15 25.40
CA PHE A 261 54.48 3.09 25.49
C PHE A 261 55.90 3.64 25.69
N ALA A 262 56.25 4.75 25.03
CA ALA A 262 57.52 5.44 25.27
C ALA A 262 57.65 5.91 26.72
N TRP A 263 56.56 6.44 27.30
CA TRP A 263 56.53 6.76 28.73
C TRP A 263 56.69 5.52 29.61
N LEU A 264 56.02 4.41 29.29
CA LEU A 264 56.12 3.16 30.06
C LEU A 264 57.54 2.55 30.04
N GLN A 265 58.27 2.72 28.92
CA GLN A 265 59.69 2.39 28.85
C GLN A 265 60.51 3.26 29.82
N SER A 266 60.30 4.58 29.82
CA SER A 266 61.02 5.46 30.75
C SER A 266 60.81 5.11 32.23
N VAL A 267 59.61 4.66 32.60
CA VAL A 267 59.31 4.17 33.96
C VAL A 267 60.04 2.86 34.25
N THR A 268 60.15 1.98 33.26
CA THR A 268 60.86 0.71 33.35
C THR A 268 62.37 0.93 33.49
N ASP A 269 62.92 1.89 32.76
CA ASP A 269 64.33 2.29 32.85
C ASP A 269 64.65 2.85 34.24
N ILE A 270 63.83 3.78 34.75
CA ILE A 270 63.97 4.33 36.11
C ILE A 270 63.87 3.23 37.18
N CYS A 271 62.97 2.24 36.99
CA CYS A 271 62.86 1.12 37.91
C CYS A 271 64.14 0.27 37.93
N ASN A 272 64.65 -0.09 36.76
CA ASN A 272 65.85 -0.93 36.65
C ASN A 272 67.12 -0.19 37.10
N GLU A 273 67.19 1.14 36.95
CA GLU A 273 68.28 1.97 37.50
C GLU A 273 68.29 1.97 39.04
N ASN A 274 67.11 2.07 39.67
CA ASN A 274 67.01 2.09 41.14
C ASN A 274 67.22 0.70 41.79
N LEU A 275 66.74 -0.36 41.16
CA LEU A 275 66.79 -1.71 41.73
C LEU A 275 68.03 -2.51 41.30
N GLY A 276 68.68 -2.15 40.20
CA GLY A 276 69.76 -2.94 39.61
C GLY A 276 69.27 -4.32 39.14
N THR A 277 70.20 -5.26 38.95
CA THR A 277 69.81 -6.64 38.64
C THR A 277 69.36 -7.39 39.90
N PRO A 278 68.40 -8.35 39.78
CA PRO A 278 67.99 -9.20 40.90
C PRO A 278 69.13 -9.90 41.63
N TYR A 279 70.14 -10.33 40.87
CA TYR A 279 71.34 -10.93 41.41
C TYR A 279 72.17 -9.93 42.22
N GLU A 280 72.52 -8.77 41.66
CA GLU A 280 73.34 -7.76 42.34
C GLU A 280 72.63 -7.22 43.58
N ARG A 281 71.31 -6.97 43.50
CA ARG A 281 70.53 -6.48 44.64
C ARG A 281 70.48 -7.50 45.77
N CYS A 282 70.25 -8.78 45.46
CA CYS A 282 70.26 -9.86 46.45
C CYS A 282 71.65 -10.01 47.07
N HIS A 283 72.69 -10.01 46.24
CA HIS A 283 74.07 -10.19 46.68
C HIS A 283 74.53 -9.03 47.58
N ASN A 284 74.23 -7.78 47.20
CA ASN A 284 74.64 -6.59 47.96
C ASN A 284 73.87 -6.46 49.28
N ALA A 285 72.56 -6.74 49.30
CA ALA A 285 71.78 -6.71 50.54
C ALA A 285 72.26 -7.75 51.56
N MET A 286 72.64 -8.95 51.08
CA MET A 286 73.22 -9.99 51.94
C MET A 286 74.62 -9.60 52.42
N ALA A 287 75.47 -9.05 51.55
CA ALA A 287 76.81 -8.59 51.92
C ALA A 287 76.77 -7.46 52.97
N GLU A 288 75.86 -6.49 52.80
CA GLU A 288 75.67 -5.39 53.74
C GLU A 288 75.14 -5.89 55.09
N GLY A 289 74.20 -6.84 55.09
CA GLY A 289 73.71 -7.49 56.30
C GLY A 289 74.79 -8.29 57.05
N ILE A 290 75.71 -8.94 56.34
CA ILE A 290 76.87 -9.62 56.95
C ILE A 290 77.81 -8.60 57.59
N ALA A 291 78.12 -7.51 56.89
CA ALA A 291 79.00 -6.45 57.40
C ALA A 291 78.40 -5.77 58.65
N ASP A 292 77.08 -5.54 58.68
CA ASP A 292 76.40 -4.98 59.85
C ASP A 292 76.30 -5.99 61.01
N CYS A 293 76.15 -7.29 60.71
CA CYS A 293 76.21 -8.36 61.70
C CYS A 293 77.59 -8.37 62.42
N GLU A 294 78.68 -8.32 61.65
CA GLU A 294 80.04 -8.28 62.19
C GLU A 294 80.30 -7.03 63.05
N LYS A 295 79.79 -5.87 62.64
CA LYS A 295 79.89 -4.62 63.42
C LYS A 295 79.12 -4.68 64.74
N THR A 296 77.94 -5.32 64.76
CA THR A 296 77.03 -5.27 65.91
C THR A 296 77.38 -6.30 66.97
N LEU A 297 77.90 -7.47 66.58
CA LEU A 297 78.17 -8.60 67.48
C LEU A 297 79.60 -8.59 68.06
N GLY A 298 80.52 -7.78 67.53
CA GLY A 298 81.89 -7.68 68.05
C GLY A 298 82.77 -8.91 67.73
N PRO A 299 84.09 -8.81 67.95
CA PRO A 299 85.06 -9.78 67.42
C PRO A 299 84.94 -11.19 68.03
N ASP A 300 84.34 -11.33 69.22
CA ASP A 300 84.34 -12.59 69.98
C ASP A 300 83.21 -13.57 69.58
N ILE A 301 82.14 -13.09 68.93
CA ILE A 301 80.98 -13.91 68.49
C ILE A 301 80.65 -13.72 66.99
N SER A 302 81.49 -13.01 66.25
CA SER A 302 81.37 -12.74 64.80
C SER A 302 81.34 -14.00 63.94
N GLN A 303 81.85 -15.13 64.43
CA GLN A 303 81.84 -16.40 63.69
C GLN A 303 80.42 -16.88 63.31
N MET A 304 79.39 -16.50 64.07
CA MET A 304 78.01 -16.85 63.74
C MET A 304 77.50 -16.12 62.48
N CYS A 305 78.06 -14.95 62.16
CA CYS A 305 77.74 -14.21 60.94
C CYS A 305 78.26 -14.92 59.67
N HIS A 306 79.26 -15.81 59.77
CA HIS A 306 79.78 -16.52 58.59
C HIS A 306 78.77 -17.51 57.98
N VAL A 307 77.79 -17.98 58.74
CA VAL A 307 76.71 -18.85 58.21
C VAL A 307 75.89 -18.11 57.14
N ALA A 308 75.82 -16.77 57.21
CA ALA A 308 75.12 -15.96 56.22
C ALA A 308 75.83 -15.90 54.85
N TYR A 309 77.11 -16.26 54.73
CA TYR A 309 77.77 -16.42 53.42
C TYR A 309 77.17 -17.56 52.59
N VAL A 310 76.65 -18.62 53.25
CA VAL A 310 75.94 -19.71 52.57
C VAL A 310 74.60 -19.20 52.02
N ALA A 311 73.92 -18.31 52.74
CA ALA A 311 72.70 -17.67 52.27
C ALA A 311 72.96 -16.73 51.06
N GLN A 312 74.12 -16.08 51.00
CA GLN A 312 74.52 -15.25 49.86
C GLN A 312 74.69 -16.08 48.57
N ALA A 313 75.15 -17.33 48.65
CA ALA A 313 75.22 -18.23 47.50
C ALA A 313 73.85 -18.57 46.92
N ALA A 314 72.78 -18.55 47.72
CA ALA A 314 71.42 -18.77 47.25
C ALA A 314 70.94 -17.69 46.26
N CYS A 315 71.54 -16.49 46.28
CA CYS A 315 71.28 -15.43 45.30
C CYS A 315 71.61 -15.85 43.86
N TYR A 316 72.43 -16.89 43.63
CA TYR A 316 72.69 -17.40 42.27
C TYR A 316 71.41 -17.89 41.56
N SER A 317 70.40 -18.32 42.34
CA SER A 317 69.10 -18.75 41.80
C SER A 317 68.34 -17.66 41.04
N VAL A 318 68.58 -16.38 41.36
CA VAL A 318 67.93 -15.24 40.70
C VAL A 318 68.74 -14.63 39.56
N LYS A 319 69.95 -15.16 39.28
CA LYS A 319 70.80 -14.73 38.17
C LYS A 319 70.18 -14.85 36.77
N PRO A 320 69.29 -15.82 36.46
CA PRO A 320 68.61 -15.88 35.17
C PRO A 320 67.66 -14.71 34.90
N PHE A 321 67.23 -13.99 35.95
CA PHE A 321 66.33 -12.85 35.80
C PHE A 321 67.16 -11.59 35.55
N ALA A 322 67.16 -11.11 34.30
CA ALA A 322 67.98 -9.98 33.86
C ALA A 322 67.46 -8.60 34.35
N ALA A 323 66.17 -8.48 34.69
CA ALA A 323 65.56 -7.24 35.14
C ALA A 323 64.45 -7.51 36.17
N PHE A 324 64.19 -6.56 37.06
CA PHE A 324 63.02 -6.61 37.95
C PHE A 324 61.76 -6.10 37.24
N CYS A 325 61.91 -5.03 36.45
CA CYS A 325 60.82 -4.43 35.70
C CYS A 325 60.93 -4.80 34.22
N TYR A 326 59.92 -5.50 33.72
CA TYR A 326 59.75 -5.79 32.30
C TYR A 326 58.65 -4.90 31.73
N ALA A 327 58.98 -4.11 30.71
CA ALA A 327 57.95 -3.52 29.86
C ALA A 327 57.40 -4.61 28.94
N THR A 328 56.09 -4.63 28.70
CA THR A 328 55.53 -5.45 27.63
C THR A 328 56.10 -4.95 26.29
N ASP A 329 56.71 -5.83 25.50
CA ASP A 329 57.43 -5.57 24.23
C ASP A 329 56.57 -4.98 23.09
N PHE A 330 55.39 -4.40 23.38
CA PHE A 330 54.58 -3.73 22.38
C PHE A 330 55.12 -2.33 22.09
N VAL A 331 56.35 -2.26 21.58
CA VAL A 331 56.86 -1.04 20.97
C VAL A 331 56.26 -0.99 19.58
N LEU A 332 55.35 -0.04 19.36
CA LEU A 332 55.00 0.36 18.00
C LEU A 332 56.24 0.99 17.37
N ASP A 333 57.05 0.17 16.69
CA ASP A 333 58.20 0.66 15.93
C ASP A 333 57.77 1.79 14.98
N GLU A 334 58.67 2.75 14.75
CA GLU A 334 58.50 3.82 13.74
C GLU A 334 58.13 3.24 12.36
N ALA A 335 58.57 2.02 12.05
CA ALA A 335 58.20 1.27 10.85
C ALA A 335 56.68 1.04 10.75
N VAL A 336 55.98 0.81 11.86
CA VAL A 336 54.54 0.60 11.91
C VAL A 336 53.80 1.92 11.70
N LEU A 337 54.27 3.02 12.29
CA LEU A 337 53.71 4.36 12.09
C LEU A 337 53.80 4.80 10.62
N VAL A 338 54.97 4.59 10.00
CA VAL A 338 55.20 4.85 8.58
C VAL A 338 54.33 3.94 7.70
N GLY A 339 54.18 2.67 8.09
CA GLY A 339 53.29 1.71 7.42
C GLY A 339 51.83 2.15 7.41
N VAL A 340 51.31 2.58 8.57
CA VAL A 340 49.93 3.08 8.72
C VAL A 340 49.71 4.35 7.89
N ARG A 341 50.63 5.32 7.94
CA ARG A 341 50.56 6.54 7.11
C ARG A 341 50.52 6.23 5.61
N LYS A 342 51.37 5.31 5.16
CA LYS A 342 51.43 4.91 3.75
C LYS A 342 50.14 4.24 3.30
N LYS A 343 49.54 3.38 4.13
CA LYS A 343 48.27 2.71 3.83
C LYS A 343 47.09 3.70 3.78
N LEU A 344 47.04 4.65 4.71
CA LEU A 344 46.02 5.71 4.70
C LEU A 344 46.14 6.63 3.48
N LYS A 345 47.36 7.01 3.10
CA LYS A 345 47.60 7.80 1.88
C LYS A 345 47.12 7.07 0.62
N ASN A 346 47.48 5.79 0.48
CA ASN A 346 47.02 4.97 -0.64
C ASN A 346 45.50 4.84 -0.68
N PHE A 347 44.85 4.66 0.48
CA PHE A 347 43.40 4.62 0.58
C PHE A 347 42.75 5.94 0.13
N SER A 348 43.27 7.08 0.60
CA SER A 348 42.79 8.40 0.19
C SER A 348 42.94 8.65 -1.31
N GLU A 349 44.05 8.24 -1.92
CA GLU A 349 44.27 8.38 -3.37
C GLU A 349 43.32 7.48 -4.18
N HIS A 350 43.12 6.24 -3.72
CA HIS A 350 42.18 5.32 -4.36
C HIS A 350 40.75 5.84 -4.31
N MET A 351 40.32 6.36 -3.15
CA MET A 351 39.02 7.02 -3.01
C MET A 351 38.91 8.22 -3.95
N ARG A 352 39.95 9.06 -4.07
CA ARG A 352 39.93 10.21 -4.98
C ARG A 352 39.74 9.82 -6.46
N ALA A 353 40.37 8.73 -6.88
CA ALA A 353 40.22 8.20 -8.24
C ALA A 353 38.80 7.65 -8.49
N MET A 354 38.22 6.96 -7.49
CA MET A 354 36.89 6.35 -7.60
C MET A 354 35.75 7.37 -7.75
N PHE A 355 35.92 8.60 -7.25
CA PHE A 355 34.91 9.66 -7.30
C PHE A 355 35.18 10.75 -8.36
N HIS A 356 36.09 10.52 -9.32
CA HIS A 356 36.32 11.46 -10.42
C HIS A 356 35.25 11.31 -11.51
N VAL A 357 34.43 12.35 -11.73
CA VAL A 357 33.37 12.35 -12.75
C VAL A 357 33.57 13.52 -13.70
N GLU A 358 33.87 13.22 -14.96
CA GLU A 358 33.92 14.17 -16.07
C GLU A 358 33.00 13.69 -17.19
N VAL A 359 32.11 14.56 -17.67
CA VAL A 359 31.08 14.22 -18.66
C VAL A 359 31.34 15.06 -19.91
N HIS A 360 31.78 14.40 -20.99
CA HIS A 360 31.87 15.00 -22.32
C HIS A 360 30.62 14.67 -23.12
N MET A 361 29.95 15.68 -23.64
CA MET A 361 28.80 15.56 -24.54
C MET A 361 29.17 16.17 -25.88
N SER A 362 29.36 15.33 -26.90
CA SER A 362 29.56 15.74 -28.28
C SER A 362 28.30 15.48 -29.11
N HIS A 363 27.93 16.45 -29.94
CA HIS A 363 26.83 16.32 -30.91
C HIS A 363 27.33 16.77 -32.28
N ALA A 364 27.16 15.94 -33.31
CA ALA A 364 27.42 16.29 -34.71
C ALA A 364 26.15 16.06 -35.54
N TYR A 365 25.61 17.11 -36.17
CA TYR A 365 24.59 17.02 -37.20
C TYR A 365 25.21 17.25 -38.58
N SER A 366 25.13 16.27 -39.47
CA SER A 366 25.36 16.45 -40.91
C SER A 366 24.05 16.22 -41.65
N PHE A 367 23.45 17.29 -42.17
CA PHE A 367 22.29 17.19 -43.05
C PHE A 367 22.76 17.30 -44.50
N SER A 368 22.90 16.15 -45.18
CA SER A 368 23.10 16.12 -46.64
C SER A 368 21.75 15.91 -47.32
N SER A 369 21.16 16.97 -47.85
CA SER A 369 19.94 16.89 -48.65
C SER A 369 20.28 16.49 -50.08
N ASN A 370 20.19 15.19 -50.39
CA ASN A 370 20.15 14.72 -51.78
C ASN A 370 18.67 14.56 -52.16
N THR A 371 18.05 15.63 -52.64
CA THR A 371 16.59 15.73 -52.78
C THR A 371 16.09 15.15 -54.10
N SER A 372 15.41 13.99 -54.04
CA SER A 372 14.52 13.52 -55.10
C SER A 372 13.03 13.85 -54.84
N ARG A 373 12.68 14.41 -53.68
CA ARG A 373 11.29 14.77 -53.31
C ARG A 373 11.18 16.13 -52.61
N SER A 374 10.06 16.82 -52.83
CA SER A 374 9.77 18.11 -52.19
C SER A 374 9.39 17.91 -50.72
N ALA A 375 9.67 18.91 -49.88
CA ALA A 375 9.31 18.89 -48.46
C ALA A 375 7.81 18.65 -48.23
N SER A 376 6.96 19.09 -49.17
CA SER A 376 5.53 18.87 -49.11
C SER A 376 5.11 17.42 -49.34
N GLN A 377 5.79 16.71 -50.23
CA GLN A 377 5.57 15.28 -50.45
C GLN A 377 6.07 14.44 -49.27
N VAL A 378 7.15 14.88 -48.61
CA VAL A 378 7.67 14.22 -47.40
C VAL A 378 6.69 14.38 -46.23
N ALA A 379 6.15 15.58 -46.02
CA ALA A 379 5.15 15.84 -44.97
C ALA A 379 3.86 15.03 -45.18
N ALA A 380 3.33 15.00 -46.42
CA ALA A 380 2.16 14.20 -46.75
C ALA A 380 2.40 12.70 -46.51
N GLY A 381 3.58 12.18 -46.90
CA GLY A 381 3.98 10.79 -46.67
C GLY A 381 4.04 10.43 -45.18
N ILE A 382 4.57 11.32 -44.33
CA ILE A 382 4.63 11.11 -42.88
C ILE A 382 3.22 11.02 -42.27
N VAL A 383 2.31 11.91 -42.65
CA VAL A 383 0.93 11.89 -42.15
C VAL A 383 0.20 10.62 -42.58
N THR A 384 0.36 10.18 -43.84
CA THR A 384 -0.25 8.93 -44.31
C THR A 384 0.31 7.71 -43.61
N GLU A 385 1.60 7.69 -43.30
CA GLU A 385 2.23 6.59 -42.55
C GLU A 385 1.74 6.54 -41.10
N ILE A 386 1.60 7.68 -40.44
CA ILE A 386 1.05 7.77 -39.08
C ILE A 386 -0.40 7.27 -39.08
N ARG A 387 -1.21 7.65 -40.07
CA ARG A 387 -2.61 7.20 -40.19
C ARG A 387 -2.69 5.69 -40.37
N ASN A 388 -1.91 5.13 -41.30
CA ASN A 388 -1.86 3.68 -41.54
C ASN A 388 -1.47 2.89 -40.27
N ARG A 389 -0.59 3.43 -39.44
CA ARG A 389 -0.20 2.81 -38.15
C ARG A 389 -1.24 3.01 -37.05
N ALA A 390 -2.03 4.08 -37.10
CA ALA A 390 -3.06 4.40 -36.11
C ALA A 390 -4.40 3.72 -36.38
N ASP A 391 -4.73 3.42 -37.65
CA ASP A 391 -5.97 2.75 -38.06
C ASP A 391 -6.28 1.43 -37.31
N PRO A 392 -5.33 0.49 -37.08
CA PRO A 392 -5.60 -0.71 -36.28
C PRO A 392 -5.92 -0.38 -34.81
N LEU A 393 -5.34 0.68 -34.25
CA LEU A 393 -5.67 1.13 -32.89
C LEU A 393 -7.05 1.77 -32.84
N LEU A 394 -7.39 2.63 -33.80
CA LEU A 394 -8.70 3.29 -33.88
C LEU A 394 -9.84 2.28 -34.07
N THR A 395 -9.63 1.26 -34.90
CA THR A 395 -10.58 0.16 -35.10
C THR A 395 -10.76 -0.70 -33.84
N TRP A 396 -9.68 -1.01 -33.11
CA TRP A 396 -9.80 -1.71 -31.83
C TRP A 396 -10.54 -0.87 -30.77
N LEU A 397 -10.27 0.43 -30.72
CA LEU A 397 -10.94 1.36 -29.82
C LEU A 397 -12.45 1.50 -30.12
N SER A 398 -12.87 1.45 -31.38
CA SER A 398 -14.31 1.45 -31.71
C SER A 398 -15.01 0.17 -31.24
N TRP A 399 -14.34 -0.98 -31.32
CA TRP A 399 -14.85 -2.26 -30.80
C TRP A 399 -15.01 -2.26 -29.27
N SER A 400 -14.17 -1.51 -28.56
CA SER A 400 -14.24 -1.40 -27.09
C SER A 400 -15.58 -0.84 -26.59
N SER A 401 -16.23 0.03 -27.37
CA SER A 401 -17.56 0.57 -27.06
C SER A 401 -18.63 -0.54 -27.11
N CYS A 402 -18.57 -1.41 -28.12
CA CYS A 402 -19.45 -2.57 -28.25
C CYS A 402 -19.26 -3.55 -27.09
N VAL A 403 -18.01 -3.87 -26.76
CA VAL A 403 -17.66 -4.76 -25.63
C VAL A 403 -18.21 -4.20 -24.32
N THR A 404 -18.09 -2.90 -24.08
CA THR A 404 -18.60 -2.26 -22.85
C THR A 404 -20.12 -2.30 -22.76
N SER A 405 -20.83 -2.08 -23.87
CA SER A 405 -22.29 -2.24 -23.93
C SER A 405 -22.74 -3.66 -23.57
N LEU A 406 -22.03 -4.68 -24.10
CA LEU A 406 -22.30 -6.08 -23.79
C LEU A 406 -22.09 -6.38 -22.30
N PHE A 407 -21.04 -5.85 -21.68
CA PHE A 407 -20.82 -6.00 -20.23
C PHE A 407 -21.93 -5.39 -19.38
N LEU A 408 -22.45 -4.20 -19.75
CA LEU A 408 -23.57 -3.58 -19.05
C LEU A 408 -24.84 -4.43 -19.14
N LEU A 409 -25.12 -4.99 -20.33
CA LEU A 409 -26.25 -5.90 -20.52
C LEU A 409 -26.11 -7.18 -19.68
N LEU A 410 -24.91 -7.74 -19.58
CA LEU A 410 -24.64 -8.91 -18.72
C LEU A 410 -24.90 -8.62 -17.24
N ILE A 411 -24.56 -7.43 -16.75
CA ILE A 411 -24.84 -7.01 -15.37
C ILE A 411 -26.35 -6.95 -15.12
N ILE A 412 -27.11 -6.35 -16.05
CA ILE A 412 -28.57 -6.27 -15.97
C ILE A 412 -29.20 -7.67 -15.99
N PHE A 413 -28.74 -8.55 -16.89
CA PHE A 413 -29.21 -9.93 -16.96
C PHE A 413 -28.95 -10.68 -15.66
N ARG A 414 -27.75 -10.55 -15.07
CA ARG A 414 -27.42 -11.16 -13.77
C ARG A 414 -28.33 -10.65 -12.66
N ALA A 415 -28.57 -9.34 -12.58
CA ALA A 415 -29.49 -8.77 -11.59
C ALA A 415 -30.92 -9.30 -11.75
N LYS A 416 -31.40 -9.41 -13.00
CA LYS A 416 -32.75 -9.93 -13.26
C LYS A 416 -32.86 -11.43 -12.96
N TYR A 417 -31.85 -12.21 -13.32
CA TYR A 417 -31.77 -13.63 -13.00
C TYR A 417 -31.78 -13.86 -11.49
N TYR A 418 -30.99 -13.09 -10.74
CA TYR A 418 -30.97 -13.14 -9.28
C TYR A 418 -32.34 -12.82 -8.68
N GLN A 419 -33.00 -11.73 -9.13
CA GLN A 419 -34.35 -11.37 -8.68
C GLN A 419 -35.34 -12.51 -8.94
N HIS A 420 -35.34 -13.08 -10.15
CA HIS A 420 -36.25 -14.15 -10.52
C HIS A 420 -36.03 -15.41 -9.66
N MET A 421 -34.77 -15.78 -9.43
CA MET A 421 -34.41 -16.92 -8.60
C MET A 421 -34.80 -16.72 -7.14
N TYR A 422 -34.64 -15.51 -6.63
CA TYR A 422 -35.02 -15.13 -5.25
C TYR A 422 -36.55 -15.16 -5.05
N GLU A 423 -37.32 -14.69 -6.03
CA GLU A 423 -38.78 -14.70 -5.97
C GLU A 423 -39.38 -16.11 -6.17
N THR A 424 -38.76 -16.96 -6.99
CA THR A 424 -39.30 -18.31 -7.31
C THR A 424 -38.85 -19.40 -6.34
N ARG A 425 -37.61 -19.35 -5.86
CA ARG A 425 -37.05 -20.40 -5.01
C ARG A 425 -36.95 -19.92 -3.57
N SER A 426 -37.83 -20.43 -2.71
CA SER A 426 -37.82 -20.13 -1.27
C SER A 426 -36.50 -20.45 -0.56
N ARG A 427 -35.67 -21.36 -1.12
CA ARG A 427 -34.35 -21.73 -0.59
C ARG A 427 -33.21 -20.84 -1.10
N PHE A 428 -33.43 -20.02 -2.12
CA PHE A 428 -32.39 -19.20 -2.72
C PHE A 428 -32.12 -17.97 -1.86
N ASP A 429 -30.91 -17.90 -1.31
CA ASP A 429 -30.39 -16.82 -0.47
C ASP A 429 -31.28 -16.34 0.69
N ASN A 430 -32.18 -17.22 1.16
CA ASN A 430 -33.13 -16.92 2.23
C ASN A 430 -32.50 -17.24 3.61
N ARG A 431 -31.40 -16.54 3.90
CA ARG A 431 -30.56 -16.76 5.09
C ARG A 431 -30.82 -15.75 6.21
N TYR A 432 -31.77 -14.84 6.02
CA TYR A 432 -31.93 -13.68 6.88
C TYR A 432 -32.99 -13.89 7.97
N VAL A 433 -32.61 -13.64 9.23
CA VAL A 433 -33.54 -13.58 10.36
C VAL A 433 -34.13 -12.16 10.43
N THR A 434 -35.37 -12.02 9.98
CA THR A 434 -36.10 -10.74 9.94
C THR A 434 -36.56 -10.29 11.34
N LYS A 435 -36.92 -9.01 11.47
CA LYS A 435 -37.47 -8.46 12.72
C LYS A 435 -38.82 -9.09 13.07
N GLU A 436 -39.66 -9.32 12.06
CA GLU A 436 -40.97 -9.97 12.23
C GLU A 436 -40.84 -11.37 12.84
N LEU A 437 -39.85 -12.17 12.37
CA LEU A 437 -39.57 -13.48 12.95
C LEU A 437 -39.15 -13.37 14.42
N GLN A 438 -38.34 -12.37 14.77
CA GLN A 438 -37.92 -12.12 16.15
C GLN A 438 -39.09 -11.70 17.04
N GLU A 439 -39.98 -10.84 16.54
CA GLU A 439 -41.17 -10.39 17.27
C GLU A 439 -42.17 -11.53 17.47
N LEU A 440 -42.37 -12.37 16.46
CA LEU A 440 -43.19 -13.57 16.55
C LEU A 440 -42.61 -14.58 17.56
N ASP A 441 -41.29 -14.77 17.56
CA ASP A 441 -40.60 -15.66 18.50
C ASP A 441 -40.71 -15.16 19.95
N LEU A 442 -40.56 -13.85 20.17
CA LEU A 442 -40.77 -13.21 21.48
C LEU A 442 -42.22 -13.36 21.95
N LYS A 443 -43.20 -13.24 21.05
CA LYS A 443 -44.63 -13.44 21.38
C LYS A 443 -44.88 -14.90 21.78
N ARG A 444 -44.30 -15.86 21.07
CA ARG A 444 -44.37 -17.30 21.42
C ARG A 444 -43.71 -17.58 22.77
N GLN A 445 -42.56 -16.98 23.03
CA GLN A 445 -41.87 -17.10 24.33
C GLN A 445 -42.75 -16.63 25.49
N ARG A 446 -43.41 -15.48 25.34
CA ARG A 446 -44.35 -14.96 26.36
C ARG A 446 -45.58 -15.85 26.57
N GLN A 447 -45.95 -16.61 25.55
CA GLN A 447 -47.06 -17.56 25.61
C GLN A 447 -46.63 -18.95 26.12
N GLY A 448 -45.38 -19.11 26.57
CA GLY A 448 -44.85 -20.41 27.01
C GLY A 448 -44.72 -21.44 25.88
N ARG A 449 -44.75 -21.00 24.61
CA ARG A 449 -44.62 -21.87 23.44
C ARG A 449 -43.15 -22.00 23.04
N GLU A 450 -42.84 -23.08 22.32
CA GLU A 450 -41.49 -23.33 21.80
C GLU A 450 -40.98 -22.17 20.92
N THR A 451 -39.73 -21.76 21.16
CA THR A 451 -39.05 -20.70 20.41
C THR A 451 -38.01 -21.28 19.45
N VAL A 452 -37.82 -20.61 18.32
CA VAL A 452 -36.77 -20.92 17.33
C VAL A 452 -35.43 -20.34 17.77
N LEU A 453 -35.41 -19.25 18.53
CA LEU A 453 -34.18 -18.66 19.07
C LEU A 453 -33.92 -19.16 20.51
N PRO A 454 -32.64 -19.33 20.92
CA PRO A 454 -31.41 -18.98 20.20
C PRO A 454 -30.99 -20.00 19.14
N LEU A 455 -30.39 -19.52 18.05
CA LEU A 455 -29.81 -20.37 17.01
C LEU A 455 -28.65 -21.20 17.56
N ASN A 456 -28.60 -22.47 17.16
CA ASN A 456 -27.50 -23.40 17.45
C ASN A 456 -26.19 -22.93 16.78
N ARG A 457 -25.02 -23.39 17.24
CA ARG A 457 -23.70 -22.98 16.72
C ARG A 457 -23.58 -23.18 15.21
N ARG A 458 -24.07 -24.30 14.67
CA ARG A 458 -24.11 -24.58 13.23
C ARG A 458 -25.06 -23.64 12.48
N GLU A 459 -26.21 -23.32 13.08
CA GLU A 459 -27.21 -22.44 12.48
C GLU A 459 -26.75 -20.98 12.45
N ARG A 460 -25.98 -20.53 13.44
CA ARG A 460 -25.39 -19.18 13.46
C ARG A 460 -24.42 -18.92 12.31
N ALA A 461 -23.78 -19.96 11.78
CA ALA A 461 -22.94 -19.85 10.58
C ALA A 461 -23.78 -19.75 9.29
N LYS A 462 -25.01 -20.27 9.30
CA LYS A 462 -25.90 -20.32 8.13
C LYS A 462 -26.86 -19.13 8.05
N TYR A 463 -27.41 -18.69 9.18
CA TYR A 463 -28.44 -17.65 9.25
C TYR A 463 -27.88 -16.33 9.80
N ILE A 464 -28.14 -15.25 9.06
CA ILE A 464 -27.64 -13.91 9.35
C ILE A 464 -28.74 -13.11 10.03
N THR A 465 -28.43 -12.54 11.19
CA THR A 465 -29.36 -11.65 11.90
C THR A 465 -29.28 -10.24 11.30
N VAL A 466 -30.39 -9.74 10.75
CA VAL A 466 -30.44 -8.40 10.15
C VAL A 466 -30.33 -7.33 11.24
N ARG A 467 -29.12 -6.87 11.53
CA ARG A 467 -28.84 -5.66 12.33
C ARG A 467 -28.42 -4.55 11.38
N LEU A 468 -29.01 -3.36 11.53
CA LEU A 468 -28.76 -2.18 10.66
C LEU A 468 -27.25 -1.87 10.47
N LEU A 469 -26.39 -2.23 11.42
CA LEU A 469 -24.95 -1.96 11.39
C LEU A 469 -24.10 -3.04 10.66
N TYR A 470 -24.62 -4.26 10.48
CA TYR A 470 -23.83 -5.39 9.95
C TYR A 470 -23.92 -5.54 8.42
N LEU A 471 -24.86 -4.85 7.77
CA LEU A 471 -24.97 -4.83 6.30
C LEU A 471 -23.77 -4.14 5.65
N HIS A 472 -23.14 -3.16 6.31
CA HIS A 472 -21.99 -2.44 5.76
C HIS A 472 -20.74 -3.31 5.60
N HIS A 473 -20.57 -4.34 6.44
CA HIS A 473 -19.37 -5.19 6.41
C HIS A 473 -19.49 -6.35 5.40
N HIS A 474 -20.71 -6.76 5.02
CA HIS A 474 -20.93 -7.93 4.16
C HIS A 474 -21.47 -7.64 2.77
N SER A 475 -21.96 -6.42 2.50
CA SER A 475 -22.11 -5.93 1.11
C SER A 475 -20.76 -5.90 0.37
N PHE A 476 -19.63 -5.91 1.09
CA PHE A 476 -18.27 -6.08 0.55
C PHE A 476 -17.86 -7.55 0.31
N TYR A 477 -18.61 -8.54 0.78
CA TYR A 477 -18.33 -9.98 0.57
C TYR A 477 -19.24 -10.62 -0.48
N PHE A 478 -20.26 -9.90 -0.96
CA PHE A 478 -20.99 -10.27 -2.19
C PHE A 478 -20.08 -10.29 -3.45
N THR A 479 -18.81 -9.90 -3.29
CA THR A 479 -17.80 -9.78 -4.34
C THR A 479 -16.71 -10.85 -4.36
N THR A 480 -16.75 -11.84 -3.46
CA THR A 480 -15.63 -12.82 -3.34
C THR A 480 -16.09 -14.27 -3.22
N ALA A 481 -17.34 -14.60 -3.53
CA ALA A 481 -17.80 -15.98 -3.54
C ALA A 481 -18.68 -16.22 -4.78
N ASP A 482 -18.02 -16.26 -5.92
CA ASP A 482 -18.16 -17.29 -6.96
C ASP A 482 -16.78 -17.47 -7.60
#